data_AF-A0A958DKG3-F1
#
_entry.id   AF-A0A958DKG3-F1
#
_cell.length_a   1.000
_cell.length_b   1.000
_cell.length_c   1.000
_cell.angle_alpha   90.00
_cell.angle_beta   90.00
_cell.angle_gamma   90.00
#
_symmetry.space_group_name_H-M   'P 1'
#
loop_
_entity.id
_entity.type
_entity.pdbx_description
1 polymer ?
#
loop_
_entity_poly.entity_id
_entity_poly.type
_entity_poly.pdbx_seq_one_letter_code
_entity_poly.pdbx_strand_id
1 'polypeptide(L)'
;MSKILLILTALLSFTALAGGDTLAVVRVAETAGLVRELVYIEIPLQTGHPGIISGKTGILARSAGGAAWACQLDEMRVFAEPSAAQLRVVFPLSLAADETKTVWLIAGDAAAALTGELRLAGAGTELQIDNEFYRADLTRSADSEGKNHASGQLRELLLKQGFDVRLFRGENRMHWAP
;
A
#
# COMPACT_ATOMS: atom_id res chain seq x y z
N MET A 1 -55.69 11.97 34.25
CA MET A 1 -55.78 10.63 33.61
C MET A 1 -55.03 10.69 32.29
N SER A 2 -54.19 9.68 32.03
CA SER A 2 -53.40 9.34 30.81
C SER A 2 -52.47 10.42 30.23
N LYS A 3 -51.14 10.35 30.41
CA LYS A 3 -50.12 9.39 29.92
C LYS A 3 -49.83 9.47 28.41
N ILE A 4 -48.64 10.04 28.11
CA ILE A 4 -47.56 9.52 27.24
C ILE A 4 -47.97 9.00 25.85
N LEU A 5 -47.57 9.72 24.80
CA LEU A 5 -47.25 9.20 23.45
C LEU A 5 -46.83 10.42 22.58
N LEU A 6 -45.77 10.48 21.77
CA LEU A 6 -44.73 9.56 21.32
C LEU A 6 -43.63 10.50 20.75
N ILE A 7 -42.48 10.64 21.43
CA ILE A 7 -41.28 11.25 20.83
C ILE A 7 -40.65 10.15 20.01
N LEU A 8 -40.90 10.12 18.70
CA LEU A 8 -40.30 9.13 17.82
C LEU A 8 -40.11 9.69 16.41
N THR A 9 -39.08 10.53 16.25
CA THR A 9 -38.38 10.74 14.97
C THR A 9 -36.99 11.28 15.27
N ALA A 10 -36.23 10.51 16.04
CA ALA A 10 -34.79 10.67 16.20
C ALA A 10 -34.13 9.31 15.96
N LEU A 11 -34.30 8.75 14.75
CA LEU A 11 -33.51 7.59 14.31
C LEU A 11 -33.61 7.37 12.78
N LEU A 12 -33.12 8.33 11.99
CA LEU A 12 -32.89 8.14 10.55
C LEU A 12 -31.53 8.73 10.15
N SER A 13 -30.47 8.20 10.75
CA SER A 13 -29.09 8.54 10.36
C SER A 13 -28.16 7.34 10.40
N PHE A 14 -28.61 6.14 10.08
CA PHE A 14 -27.72 4.99 9.84
C PHE A 14 -28.37 4.05 8.85
N THR A 15 -28.01 4.18 7.57
CA THR A 15 -27.90 3.10 6.55
C THR A 15 -27.73 3.72 5.16
N ALA A 16 -26.54 4.25 4.90
CA ALA A 16 -26.06 4.41 3.53
C ALA A 16 -24.54 4.22 3.49
N LEU A 17 -24.08 3.07 4.00
CA LEU A 17 -22.76 2.54 3.69
C LEU A 17 -22.89 1.11 3.14
N ALA A 18 -23.90 0.86 2.31
CA ALA A 18 -24.07 -0.41 1.62
C ALA A 18 -23.82 -0.18 0.14
N GLY A 19 -22.58 -0.44 -0.29
CA GLY A 19 -22.21 -0.34 -1.71
C GLY A 19 -21.00 -1.18 -2.12
N GLY A 20 -20.49 -2.07 -1.26
CA GLY A 20 -19.41 -2.98 -1.59
C GLY A 20 -19.20 -4.03 -0.52
N ASP A 21 -18.78 -5.23 -0.94
CA ASP A 21 -18.40 -6.33 -0.05
C ASP A 21 -17.21 -5.89 0.82
N THR A 22 -17.53 -5.45 2.04
CA THR A 22 -16.54 -4.96 3.00
C THR A 22 -15.80 -6.16 3.59
N LEU A 23 -14.48 -6.16 3.43
CA LEU A 23 -13.57 -7.21 3.89
C LEU A 23 -13.10 -6.95 5.32
N ALA A 24 -12.78 -5.68 5.62
CA ALA A 24 -12.30 -5.26 6.93
C ALA A 24 -12.52 -3.77 7.17
N VAL A 25 -12.49 -3.37 8.44
CA VAL A 25 -12.48 -1.96 8.87
C VAL A 25 -11.25 -1.76 9.75
N VAL A 26 -10.39 -0.84 9.33
CA VAL A 26 -9.11 -0.52 9.97
C VAL A 26 -9.22 0.85 10.62
N ARG A 27 -8.83 0.95 11.89
CA ARG A 27 -8.70 2.24 12.58
C ARG A 27 -7.22 2.48 12.83
N VAL A 28 -6.71 3.58 12.30
CA VAL A 28 -5.31 3.99 12.43
C VAL A 28 -5.27 5.29 13.21
N ALA A 29 -4.48 5.33 14.28
CA ALA A 29 -4.28 6.51 15.10
C ALA A 29 -2.82 6.95 15.04
N GLU A 30 -2.58 8.24 14.81
CA GLU A 30 -1.29 8.89 15.04
C GLU A 30 -1.19 9.22 16.54
N THR A 31 -0.12 8.78 17.20
CA THR A 31 0.04 8.92 18.66
C THR A 31 1.28 9.71 19.07
N ALA A 32 2.07 10.20 18.11
CA ALA A 32 3.31 10.93 18.39
C ALA A 32 3.13 12.45 18.27
N GLY A 33 1.93 12.94 17.94
CA GLY A 33 1.65 14.35 17.70
C GLY A 33 2.33 14.89 16.44
N LEU A 34 2.62 14.02 15.46
CA LEU A 34 3.35 14.39 14.24
C LEU A 34 2.47 14.23 13.00
N VAL A 35 2.59 15.18 12.07
CA VAL A 35 1.96 15.06 10.76
C VAL A 35 2.68 14.00 9.93
N ARG A 36 1.92 13.08 9.34
CA ARG A 36 2.36 12.05 8.40
C ARG A 36 1.74 12.34 7.04
N GLU A 37 2.48 13.02 6.17
CA GLU A 37 2.00 13.34 4.81
C GLU A 37 1.74 12.08 3.98
N LEU A 38 2.60 11.07 4.14
CA LEU A 38 2.46 9.75 3.53
C LEU A 38 3.05 8.68 4.45
N VAL A 39 2.23 7.70 4.81
CA VAL A 39 2.65 6.46 5.47
C VAL A 39 2.00 5.28 4.79
N TYR A 40 2.71 4.15 4.71
CA TYR A 40 2.15 2.90 4.22
C TYR A 40 1.70 2.06 5.41
N ILE A 41 0.43 1.67 5.38
CA ILE A 41 -0.17 0.80 6.40
C ILE A 41 -0.17 -0.61 5.84
N GLU A 42 0.47 -1.52 6.56
CA GLU A 42 0.46 -2.95 6.27
C GLU A 42 -0.41 -3.67 7.29
N ILE A 43 -1.34 -4.48 6.82
CA ILE A 43 -2.14 -5.33 7.70
C ILE A 43 -2.22 -6.76 7.15
N PRO A 44 -2.23 -7.77 8.03
CA PRO A 44 -2.62 -9.12 7.64
C PRO A 44 -4.15 -9.18 7.44
N LEU A 45 -4.59 -9.84 6.37
CA LEU A 45 -5.99 -10.09 6.08
C LEU A 45 -6.20 -11.58 5.77
N GLN A 46 -7.23 -12.16 6.38
CA GLN A 46 -7.75 -13.46 5.99
C GLN A 46 -9.14 -13.27 5.37
N THR A 47 -9.38 -13.83 4.19
CA THR A 47 -10.65 -13.69 3.48
C THR A 47 -11.08 -14.98 2.80
N GLY A 48 -12.38 -15.27 2.83
CA GLY A 48 -13.02 -16.32 2.03
C GLY A 48 -13.59 -15.80 0.71
N HIS A 49 -13.29 -14.56 0.31
CA HIS A 49 -13.91 -13.93 -0.85
C HIS A 49 -13.43 -14.58 -2.17
N PRO A 50 -14.32 -15.23 -2.95
CA PRO A 50 -13.92 -16.05 -4.09
C PRO A 50 -13.27 -15.26 -5.22
N GLY A 51 -13.67 -13.99 -5.41
CA GLY A 51 -13.07 -13.10 -6.40
C GLY A 51 -11.61 -12.76 -6.09
N ILE A 52 -11.25 -12.66 -4.81
CA ILE A 52 -9.87 -12.35 -4.38
C ILE A 52 -9.03 -13.62 -4.47
N ILE A 53 -9.55 -14.75 -3.99
CA ILE A 53 -8.87 -16.05 -4.06
C ILE A 53 -8.56 -16.44 -5.52
N SER A 54 -9.46 -16.14 -6.46
CA SER A 54 -9.26 -16.40 -7.89
C SER A 54 -8.47 -15.32 -8.64
N GLY A 55 -8.07 -14.23 -7.97
CA GLY A 55 -7.37 -13.11 -8.58
C GLY A 55 -8.19 -12.26 -9.57
N LYS A 56 -9.51 -12.46 -9.62
CA LYS A 56 -10.42 -11.68 -10.49
C LYS A 56 -10.83 -10.34 -9.88
N THR A 57 -10.63 -10.19 -8.58
CA THR A 57 -11.02 -9.01 -7.81
C THR A 57 -9.86 -8.62 -6.93
N GLY A 58 -9.54 -7.34 -6.86
CA GLY A 58 -8.54 -6.83 -5.93
C GLY A 58 -9.19 -6.27 -4.66
N ILE A 59 -8.37 -5.58 -3.88
CA ILE A 59 -8.80 -4.90 -2.66
C ILE A 59 -8.60 -3.40 -2.86
N LEU A 60 -9.63 -2.64 -2.53
CA LEU A 60 -9.56 -1.19 -2.47
C LEU A 60 -9.67 -0.73 -1.02
N ALA A 61 -8.97 0.33 -0.68
CA ALA A 61 -9.12 1.07 0.56
C ALA A 61 -9.99 2.31 0.32
N ARG A 62 -10.79 2.69 1.31
CA ARG A 62 -11.66 3.87 1.25
C ARG A 62 -11.73 4.53 2.62
N SER A 63 -11.60 5.86 2.68
CA SER A 63 -11.88 6.67 3.88
C SER A 63 -13.32 7.19 3.88
N ALA A 64 -13.77 7.74 5.01
CA ALA A 64 -15.14 8.25 5.14
C ALA A 64 -15.38 9.40 4.14
N GLY A 65 -16.33 9.21 3.22
CA GLY A 65 -16.65 10.20 2.18
C GLY A 65 -15.60 10.36 1.07
N GLY A 66 -14.50 9.58 1.11
CA GLY A 66 -13.44 9.63 0.11
C GLY A 66 -13.68 8.69 -1.07
N ALA A 67 -12.96 8.93 -2.17
CA ALA A 67 -12.82 7.96 -3.26
C ALA A 67 -12.10 6.70 -2.75
N ALA A 68 -12.37 5.56 -3.36
CA ALA A 68 -11.61 4.34 -3.11
C ALA A 68 -10.31 4.35 -3.93
N TRP A 69 -9.25 3.74 -3.39
CA TRP A 69 -7.96 3.58 -4.06
C TRP A 69 -7.46 2.15 -3.96
N ALA A 70 -6.65 1.70 -4.92
CA ALA A 70 -6.11 0.35 -4.93
C ALA A 70 -5.14 0.09 -3.77
N CYS A 71 -5.23 -1.11 -3.19
CA CYS A 71 -4.24 -1.64 -2.28
C CYS A 71 -3.24 -2.51 -3.05
N GLN A 72 -2.00 -2.54 -2.57
CA GLN A 72 -1.04 -3.57 -2.96
C GLN A 72 -1.30 -4.83 -2.13
N LEU A 73 -1.27 -5.98 -2.78
CA LEU A 73 -1.35 -7.28 -2.13
C LEU A 73 0.05 -7.90 -2.12
N ASP A 74 0.47 -8.39 -0.96
CA ASP A 74 1.74 -9.09 -0.79
C ASP A 74 1.52 -10.45 -0.12
N GLU A 75 2.39 -11.41 -0.41
CA GLU A 75 2.41 -12.77 0.18
C GLU A 75 1.02 -13.46 0.28
N MET A 76 0.35 -13.71 -0.86
CA MET A 76 -0.92 -14.45 -0.83
C MET A 76 -0.70 -15.97 -0.68
N ARG A 77 -1.25 -16.54 0.39
CA ARG A 77 -1.33 -17.99 0.62
C ARG A 77 -2.77 -18.44 0.61
N VAL A 78 -3.11 -19.33 -0.33
CA VAL A 78 -4.45 -19.93 -0.43
C VAL A 78 -4.49 -21.26 0.30
N PHE A 79 -5.52 -21.45 1.11
CA PHE A 79 -5.83 -22.68 1.82
C PHE A 79 -7.00 -23.38 1.11
N ALA A 80 -6.86 -24.70 0.92
CA ALA A 80 -7.91 -25.50 0.27
C ALA A 80 -9.12 -25.69 1.18
N GLU A 81 -8.92 -25.86 2.49
CA GLU A 81 -9.98 -26.12 3.47
C GLU A 81 -9.71 -25.40 4.81
N PRO A 82 -10.60 -24.49 5.27
CA PRO A 82 -11.66 -23.86 4.49
C PRO A 82 -11.06 -23.05 3.32
N SER A 83 -11.81 -22.90 2.22
CA SER A 83 -11.38 -22.08 1.08
C SER A 83 -11.21 -20.63 1.54
N ALA A 84 -9.95 -20.24 1.74
CA ALA A 84 -9.58 -18.95 2.28
C ALA A 84 -8.21 -18.54 1.74
N ALA A 85 -7.96 -17.24 1.68
CA ALA A 85 -6.64 -16.68 1.46
C ALA A 85 -6.20 -15.91 2.70
N GLN A 86 -4.93 -16.08 3.06
CA GLN A 86 -4.21 -15.17 3.93
C GLN A 86 -3.27 -14.35 3.06
N LEU A 87 -3.27 -13.04 3.26
CA LEU A 87 -2.44 -12.11 2.50
C LEU A 87 -2.11 -10.89 3.34
N ARG A 88 -1.08 -10.14 2.93
CA ARG A 88 -0.80 -8.81 3.44
C ARG A 88 -1.40 -7.78 2.49
N VAL A 89 -2.03 -6.77 3.07
CA VAL A 89 -2.61 -5.65 2.34
C VAL A 89 -1.85 -4.40 2.74
N VAL A 90 -1.29 -3.72 1.74
CA VAL A 90 -0.53 -2.48 1.92
C VAL A 90 -1.26 -1.34 1.22
N PHE A 91 -1.45 -0.22 1.90
CA PHE A 91 -2.07 0.97 1.31
C PHE A 91 -1.50 2.27 1.90
N PRO A 92 -1.43 3.33 1.08
CA PRO A 92 -1.00 4.64 1.56
C PRO A 92 -2.09 5.32 2.40
N LEU A 93 -1.68 6.11 3.38
CA LEU A 93 -2.54 6.95 4.20
C LEU A 93 -1.78 8.23 4.59
N SER A 94 -2.49 9.34 4.68
CA SER A 94 -2.01 10.56 5.34
C SER A 94 -2.69 10.70 6.70
N LEU A 95 -2.00 11.22 7.71
CA LEU A 95 -2.52 11.48 9.05
C LEU A 95 -2.03 12.83 9.54
N ALA A 96 -2.91 13.66 10.08
CA ALA A 96 -2.52 14.81 10.88
C ALA A 96 -2.02 14.36 12.27
N ALA A 97 -1.38 15.28 12.99
CA ALA A 97 -0.99 15.06 14.38
C ALA A 97 -2.22 14.66 15.22
N ASP A 98 -2.07 13.62 16.04
CA ASP A 98 -3.11 13.07 16.93
C ASP A 98 -4.41 12.63 16.22
N GLU A 99 -4.38 12.46 14.90
CA GLU A 99 -5.56 12.08 14.12
C GLU A 99 -5.84 10.57 14.22
N THR A 100 -7.11 10.20 14.27
CA THR A 100 -7.57 8.83 14.03
C THR A 100 -8.39 8.75 12.76
N LYS A 101 -7.95 7.96 11.78
CA LYS A 101 -8.71 7.67 10.55
C LYS A 101 -9.29 6.26 10.57
N THR A 102 -10.50 6.14 10.01
CA THR A 102 -11.13 4.85 9.73
C THR A 102 -11.06 4.60 8.22
N VAL A 103 -10.60 3.41 7.85
CA VAL A 103 -10.44 2.95 6.48
C VAL A 103 -11.22 1.65 6.31
N TRP A 104 -12.04 1.57 5.28
CA TRP A 104 -12.73 0.35 4.87
C TRP A 104 -11.94 -0.32 3.76
N LEU A 105 -11.65 -1.60 3.94
CA LEU A 105 -11.17 -2.46 2.86
C LEU A 105 -12.37 -3.13 2.21
N ILE A 106 -12.50 -2.97 0.90
CA ILE A 106 -13.62 -3.49 0.12
C ILE A 106 -13.09 -4.28 -1.08
N ALA A 107 -13.82 -5.32 -1.48
CA ALA A 107 -13.54 -6.01 -2.74
C ALA A 107 -13.95 -5.10 -3.91
N GLY A 108 -13.09 -5.00 -4.92
CA GLY A 108 -13.36 -4.15 -6.09
C GLY A 108 -12.41 -4.41 -7.25
N ASP A 109 -12.67 -3.74 -8.36
CA ASP A 109 -11.76 -3.77 -9.51
C ASP A 109 -10.51 -2.94 -9.21
N ALA A 110 -9.42 -3.61 -8.83
CA ALA A 110 -8.13 -2.98 -8.55
C ALA A 110 -7.34 -2.64 -9.82
N ALA A 111 -7.91 -2.83 -11.02
CA ALA A 111 -7.32 -2.33 -12.26
C ALA A 111 -7.14 -0.80 -12.24
N ALA A 112 -7.84 -0.09 -11.35
CA ALA A 112 -7.66 1.33 -11.12
C ALA A 112 -6.56 1.62 -10.07
N ALA A 113 -5.41 2.08 -10.58
CA ALA A 113 -4.43 2.94 -9.89
C ALA A 113 -3.29 2.30 -9.06
N LEU A 114 -2.54 1.37 -9.64
CA LEU A 114 -1.09 1.36 -9.42
C LEU A 114 -0.43 2.12 -10.58
N THR A 115 -0.33 3.44 -10.45
CA THR A 115 0.56 4.24 -11.30
C THR A 115 2.00 3.91 -10.89
N GLY A 116 2.81 3.43 -11.84
CA GLY A 116 4.22 3.12 -11.61
C GLY A 116 4.50 1.66 -11.26
N GLU A 117 4.03 0.72 -12.10
CA GLU A 117 4.46 -0.69 -12.08
C GLU A 117 5.99 -0.77 -11.93
N LEU A 118 6.44 -1.35 -10.81
CA LEU A 118 7.86 -1.61 -10.58
C LEU A 118 8.27 -2.83 -11.39
N ARG A 119 9.13 -2.60 -12.37
CA ARG A 119 9.74 -3.61 -13.21
C ARG A 119 11.07 -4.00 -12.61
N LEU A 120 11.22 -5.29 -12.31
CA LEU A 120 12.47 -5.87 -11.87
C LEU A 120 13.19 -6.51 -13.06
N ALA A 121 14.46 -6.20 -13.26
CA ALA A 121 15.33 -6.88 -14.21
C ALA A 121 16.61 -7.38 -13.50
N GLY A 122 17.14 -8.51 -13.96
CA GLY A 122 18.35 -9.12 -13.39
C GLY A 122 18.05 -10.33 -12.47
N ALA A 123 19.07 -10.79 -11.74
CA ALA A 123 18.99 -11.99 -10.92
C ALA A 123 19.90 -11.90 -9.68
N GLY A 124 19.45 -12.50 -8.57
CA GLY A 124 20.18 -12.49 -7.31
C GLY A 124 20.34 -11.07 -6.77
N THR A 125 21.58 -10.64 -6.58
CA THR A 125 21.94 -9.31 -6.08
C THR A 125 22.26 -8.30 -7.20
N GLU A 126 22.17 -8.73 -8.45
CA GLU A 126 22.35 -7.90 -9.65
C GLU A 126 20.97 -7.47 -10.15
N LEU A 127 20.39 -6.45 -9.52
CA LEU A 127 19.00 -6.04 -9.77
C LEU A 127 18.91 -4.63 -10.31
N GLN A 128 17.93 -4.42 -11.17
CA GLN A 128 17.47 -3.11 -11.59
C GLN A 128 15.98 -3.02 -11.33
N ILE A 129 15.58 -1.98 -10.61
CA ILE A 129 14.20 -1.72 -10.21
C ILE A 129 13.79 -0.43 -10.91
N ASP A 130 12.75 -0.49 -11.74
CA ASP A 130 12.37 0.62 -12.60
C ASP A 130 10.87 0.88 -12.59
N ASN A 131 10.45 2.14 -12.60
CA ASN A 131 9.06 2.53 -12.89
C ASN A 131 9.02 3.81 -13.74
N GLU A 132 7.85 4.43 -13.87
CA GLU A 132 7.70 5.69 -14.64
C GLU A 132 8.46 6.88 -14.02
N PHE A 133 8.79 6.82 -12.72
CA PHE A 133 9.36 7.92 -11.95
C PHE A 133 10.88 7.80 -11.76
N TYR A 134 11.40 6.58 -11.57
CA TYR A 134 12.81 6.36 -11.29
C TYR A 134 13.30 5.00 -11.76
N ARG A 135 14.63 4.88 -11.91
CA ARG A 135 15.36 3.62 -12.06
C ARG A 135 16.44 3.52 -10.99
N ALA A 136 16.35 2.49 -10.16
CA ALA A 136 17.37 2.11 -9.19
C ALA A 136 18.21 0.95 -9.75
N ASP A 137 19.52 1.14 -9.83
CA ASP A 137 20.45 0.12 -10.30
C ASP A 137 21.30 -0.39 -9.12
N LEU A 138 21.26 -1.71 -8.91
CA LEU A 138 22.00 -2.44 -7.88
C LEU A 138 23.06 -3.38 -8.46
N THR A 139 23.31 -3.33 -9.78
CA THR A 139 24.31 -4.19 -10.42
C THR A 139 25.75 -3.76 -10.08
N ARG A 140 26.69 -4.69 -10.21
CA ARG A 140 28.13 -4.39 -10.21
C ARG A 140 28.48 -3.55 -11.44
N SER A 141 29.39 -2.60 -11.28
CA SER A 141 29.98 -1.86 -12.39
C SER A 141 31.25 -2.58 -12.86
N ALA A 142 31.38 -2.78 -14.18
CA ALA A 142 32.66 -3.20 -14.77
C ALA A 142 33.72 -2.08 -14.71
N ASP A 143 33.29 -0.81 -14.62
CA ASP A 143 34.17 0.37 -14.64
C ASP A 143 34.66 0.81 -13.24
N SER A 144 34.25 0.12 -12.17
CA SER A 144 34.62 0.48 -10.79
C SER A 144 35.40 -0.61 -10.05
N GLU A 145 36.28 -1.35 -10.75
CA GLU A 145 37.16 -2.37 -10.14
C GLU A 145 38.02 -1.83 -8.97
N GLY A 146 38.13 -0.50 -8.80
CA GLY A 146 38.80 0.12 -7.65
C GLY A 146 37.90 0.53 -6.47
N LYS A 147 36.57 0.54 -6.59
CA LYS A 147 35.65 0.99 -5.54
C LYS A 147 34.65 -0.12 -5.19
N ASN A 148 34.85 -0.73 -4.02
CA ASN A 148 34.13 -1.87 -3.43
C ASN A 148 32.59 -1.71 -3.32
N HIS A 149 31.88 -1.70 -4.44
CA HIS A 149 30.42 -1.84 -4.45
C HIS A 149 30.09 -3.34 -4.57
N ALA A 150 29.76 -3.95 -3.43
CA ALA A 150 29.23 -5.30 -3.41
C ALA A 150 27.82 -5.32 -4.03
N SER A 151 27.52 -6.35 -4.81
CA SER A 151 26.19 -6.56 -5.39
C SER A 151 25.09 -6.49 -4.33
N GLY A 152 23.96 -5.87 -4.66
CA GLY A 152 22.83 -5.64 -3.74
C GLY A 152 22.87 -4.28 -3.04
N GLN A 153 23.84 -3.42 -3.35
CA GLN A 153 23.87 -2.03 -2.91
C GLN A 153 23.40 -1.10 -4.04
N LEU A 154 22.63 -0.06 -3.71
CA LEU A 154 22.22 0.96 -4.69
C LEU A 154 23.46 1.67 -5.26
N ARG A 155 23.70 1.48 -6.56
CA ARG A 155 24.79 2.08 -7.34
C ARG A 155 24.37 3.43 -7.91
N GLU A 156 23.21 3.43 -8.55
CA GLU A 156 22.70 4.55 -9.33
C GLU A 156 21.20 4.68 -9.08
N LEU A 157 20.75 5.92 -8.86
CA LEU A 157 19.34 6.27 -8.88
C LEU A 157 19.13 7.33 -9.97
N LEU A 158 18.41 6.96 -11.01
CA LEU A 158 17.96 7.87 -12.05
C LEU A 158 16.56 8.36 -11.69
N LEU A 159 16.38 9.67 -11.53
CA LEU A 159 15.09 10.31 -11.38
C LEU A 159 14.61 10.79 -12.76
N LYS A 160 13.60 10.12 -13.32
CA LYS A 160 13.07 10.38 -14.67
C LYS A 160 12.24 11.66 -14.72
N GLN A 161 11.62 12.03 -13.60
CA GLN A 161 10.87 13.28 -13.50
C GLN A 161 11.77 14.47 -13.20
N GLY A 162 11.57 15.55 -13.97
CA GLY A 162 12.18 16.85 -13.74
C GLY A 162 13.39 17.11 -14.60
N PHE A 163 14.45 16.28 -14.56
CA PHE A 163 15.72 16.59 -15.24
C PHE A 163 16.61 15.39 -15.58
N ASP A 164 16.09 14.15 -15.63
CA ASP A 164 16.91 12.93 -15.79
C ASP A 164 18.12 12.92 -14.85
N VAL A 165 17.88 13.27 -13.58
CA VAL A 165 18.95 13.45 -12.60
C VAL A 165 19.50 12.08 -12.24
N ARG A 166 20.77 11.87 -12.58
CA ARG A 166 21.48 10.65 -12.20
C ARG A 166 22.27 10.88 -10.92
N LEU A 167 21.85 10.21 -9.87
CA LEU A 167 22.53 10.20 -8.57
C LEU A 167 23.42 8.98 -8.48
N PHE A 168 24.70 9.19 -8.21
CA PHE A 168 25.69 8.13 -8.04
C PHE A 168 26.31 8.18 -6.65
N ARG A 169 26.78 7.02 -6.17
CA ARG A 169 27.57 6.93 -4.95
C ARG A 169 29.02 7.38 -5.21
N GLY A 170 29.34 8.62 -4.82
CA GLY A 170 30.72 9.13 -4.91
C GLY A 170 31.69 8.47 -3.92
N GLU A 171 31.40 8.56 -2.62
CA GLU A 171 32.32 8.10 -1.54
C GLU A 171 31.71 7.86 -0.15
N ASN A 172 30.40 8.07 0.06
CA ASN A 172 29.82 8.04 1.41
C ASN A 172 29.16 6.69 1.82
N ARG A 173 29.42 6.28 3.06
CA ARG A 173 28.94 5.05 3.73
C ARG A 173 27.49 5.19 4.20
N MET A 174 26.58 5.58 3.32
CA MET A 174 25.16 5.40 3.62
C MET A 174 24.80 3.93 3.41
N HIS A 175 24.61 3.21 4.52
CA HIS A 175 24.04 1.87 4.52
C HIS A 175 22.52 2.02 4.37
N TRP A 176 22.01 1.81 3.16
CA TRP A 176 20.58 1.63 2.94
C TRP A 176 20.38 0.13 2.98
N ALA A 177 20.05 -0.38 4.16
CA ALA A 177 19.53 -1.74 4.31
C ALA A 177 18.01 -1.67 4.04
N PRO A 178 17.45 -2.63 3.29
CA PRO A 178 16.00 -2.76 3.16
C PRO A 178 15.32 -2.94 4.53
#